data_AF-A0A1E5GV22-F1
#
_entry.id   AF-A0A1E5GV22-F1
#
_cell.length_a   1.000
_cell.length_b   1.000
_cell.length_c   1.000
_cell.angle_alpha   90.00
_cell.angle_beta   90.00
_cell.angle_gamma   90.00
#
_symmetry.space_group_name_H-M   'P 1'
#
loop_
_entity.id
_entity.type
_entity.pdbx_description
1 polymer ?
#
loop_
_entity_poly.entity_id
_entity_poly.type
_entity_poly.pdbx_seq_one_letter_code
_entity_poly.pdbx_strand_id
1 'polypeptide(L)'
;MSASNEKVALLLSYLSETHTKSASLYDLVTSRSHSEDTRILLNINEVFTYYHSVRVFYFSNSELKAPQVQSFFKAFEDFYFELKQLFFLEDDDSALLYNKLTAMQDYFEQLTNDFNVL
;
A
#
# COMPACT_ATOMS: atom_id res chain seq x y z
N MET A 1 17.80 -6.78 -21.60
CA MET A 1 16.91 -7.10 -20.45
C MET A 1 15.64 -7.69 -21.02
N SER A 2 15.10 -8.76 -20.43
CA SER A 2 13.84 -9.36 -20.94
C SER A 2 12.67 -8.44 -20.60
N ALA A 3 11.63 -8.38 -21.44
CA ALA A 3 10.41 -7.60 -21.17
C ALA A 3 9.72 -7.98 -19.83
N SER A 4 10.00 -9.18 -19.31
CA SER A 4 9.55 -9.64 -18.00
C SER A 4 10.22 -8.87 -16.85
N ASN A 5 11.52 -8.59 -16.94
CA ASN A 5 12.25 -7.88 -15.89
C ASN A 5 11.84 -6.41 -15.79
N GLU A 6 11.46 -5.78 -16.91
CA GLU A 6 10.96 -4.40 -16.92
C GLU A 6 9.61 -4.28 -16.22
N LYS A 7 8.70 -5.24 -16.44
CA LYS A 7 7.38 -5.26 -15.78
C LYS A 7 7.49 -5.54 -14.28
N VAL A 8 8.43 -6.39 -13.87
CA VAL A 8 8.73 -6.64 -12.45
C VAL A 8 9.26 -5.37 -11.78
N ALA A 9 10.24 -4.69 -12.39
CA ALA A 9 10.76 -3.44 -11.86
C ALA A 9 9.67 -2.37 -11.73
N LEU A 10 8.79 -2.28 -12.73
CA LEU A 10 7.66 -1.36 -12.71
C LEU A 10 6.66 -1.71 -11.59
N LEU A 11 6.34 -2.99 -11.42
CA LEU A 11 5.49 -3.45 -10.32
C LEU A 11 6.10 -3.08 -8.97
N LEU A 12 7.38 -3.36 -8.74
CA LEU A 12 8.06 -3.03 -7.49
C LEU A 12 8.05 -1.51 -7.22
N SER A 13 8.26 -0.69 -8.25
CA SER A 13 8.13 0.76 -8.14
C SER A 13 6.73 1.17 -7.70
N TYR A 14 5.68 0.56 -8.26
CA TYR A 14 4.30 0.85 -7.89
C TYR A 14 3.95 0.41 -6.47
N LEU A 15 4.43 -0.76 -6.03
CA LEU A 15 4.21 -1.22 -4.65
C LEU A 15 4.93 -0.31 -3.64
N SER A 16 6.15 0.13 -3.97
CA SER A 16 6.91 1.09 -3.16
C SER A 16 6.18 2.44 -3.02
N GLU A 17 5.64 2.95 -4.13
CA GLU A 17 4.88 4.20 -4.11
C GLU A 17 3.57 4.05 -3.32
N THR A 18 2.89 2.90 -3.45
CA THR A 18 1.69 2.57 -2.66
C THR A 18 2.02 2.63 -1.16
N HIS A 19 3.11 1.99 -0.74
CA HIS A 19 3.56 2.02 0.65
C HIS A 19 3.90 3.44 1.13
N THR A 20 4.64 4.20 0.32
CA THR A 20 5.06 5.57 0.65
C THR A 20 3.86 6.52 0.83
N LYS A 21 2.86 6.42 -0.05
CA LYS A 21 1.61 7.17 0.06
C LYS A 21 0.83 6.78 1.34
N SER A 22 0.75 5.49 1.64
CA SER A 22 0.12 5.00 2.88
C SER A 22 0.82 5.51 4.13
N ALA A 23 2.16 5.53 4.16
CA ALA A 23 2.92 6.07 5.29
C ALA A 23 2.68 7.58 5.48
N SER A 24 2.71 8.35 4.39
CA SER A 24 2.40 9.79 4.44
C SER A 24 0.96 10.05 4.95
N LEU A 25 0.03 9.17 4.60
CA LEU A 25 -1.35 9.24 5.04
C LEU A 25 -1.51 8.87 6.52
N TYR A 26 -0.78 7.87 7.00
CA TYR A 26 -0.70 7.55 8.43
C TYR A 26 -0.24 8.77 9.24
N ASP A 27 0.83 9.44 8.80
CA ASP A 27 1.34 10.65 9.49
C ASP A 27 0.27 11.74 9.54
N LEU A 28 -0.36 12.03 8.39
CA LEU A 28 -1.43 13.03 8.29
C LEU A 28 -2.63 12.70 9.20
N VAL A 29 -2.96 11.42 9.30
CA VAL A 29 -4.08 10.90 10.08
C VAL A 29 -3.74 10.78 11.56
N THR A 30 -2.48 10.77 11.96
CA THR A 30 -2.12 10.73 13.39
C THR A 30 -1.73 12.09 13.94
N SER A 31 -1.34 13.04 13.09
CA SER A 31 -1.04 14.43 13.45
C SER A 31 -2.26 15.36 13.48
N ARG A 32 -3.49 14.82 13.56
CA ARG A 32 -4.72 15.54 13.18
C ARG A 32 -4.90 16.87 13.92
N SER A 33 -5.16 17.92 13.14
CA SER A 33 -6.04 19.02 13.55
C SER A 33 -7.34 18.91 12.74
N HIS A 34 -8.50 19.20 13.33
CA HIS A 34 -9.82 19.04 12.68
C HIS A 34 -9.97 19.82 11.35
N SER A 35 -9.04 20.72 11.01
CA SER A 35 -9.05 21.45 9.73
C SER A 35 -8.59 20.62 8.51
N GLU A 36 -8.11 19.39 8.70
CA GLU A 36 -7.49 18.60 7.61
C GLU A 36 -8.38 17.47 7.04
N ASP A 37 -9.62 17.31 7.49
CA ASP A 37 -10.48 16.18 7.12
C ASP A 37 -10.67 16.01 5.60
N THR A 38 -10.87 17.13 4.88
CA THR A 38 -11.01 17.08 3.41
C THR A 38 -9.71 16.61 2.73
N ARG A 39 -8.56 17.02 3.26
CA ARG A 39 -7.24 16.61 2.75
C ARG A 39 -7.03 15.12 3.02
N ILE A 40 -7.37 14.64 4.20
CA ILE A 40 -7.28 13.22 4.56
C ILE A 40 -8.18 12.38 3.65
N LEU A 41 -9.45 12.76 3.48
CA LEU A 41 -10.39 12.10 2.58
C LEU A 41 -9.87 12.00 1.14
N LEU A 42 -9.29 13.08 0.62
CA LEU A 42 -8.70 13.08 -0.72
C LEU A 42 -7.56 12.05 -0.83
N ASN A 43 -6.67 12.02 0.15
CA ASN A 43 -5.52 11.11 0.15
C ASN A 43 -5.94 9.64 0.36
N ILE A 44 -6.98 9.37 1.16
CA ILE A 44 -7.60 8.03 1.29
C ILE A 44 -8.09 7.52 -0.08
N ASN A 45 -8.80 8.38 -0.83
CA ASN A 45 -9.32 7.99 -2.15
C ASN A 45 -8.21 7.85 -3.19
N GLU A 46 -7.18 8.71 -3.15
CA GLU A 46 -6.03 8.65 -4.04
C GLU A 46 -5.26 7.34 -3.85
N VAL A 47 -4.91 6.98 -2.61
CA VAL A 47 -4.14 5.76 -2.34
C VAL A 47 -4.92 4.50 -2.72
N PHE A 48 -6.23 4.47 -2.49
CA PHE A 48 -7.08 3.35 -2.91
C PHE A 48 -7.17 3.22 -4.44
N THR A 49 -7.33 4.35 -5.14
CA THR A 49 -7.39 4.38 -6.60
C THR A 49 -6.07 3.91 -7.20
N TYR A 50 -4.96 4.40 -6.67
CA TYR A 50 -3.62 3.99 -7.05
C TYR A 50 -3.43 2.48 -6.84
N TYR A 51 -3.72 1.96 -5.64
CA TYR A 51 -3.71 0.53 -5.35
C TYR A 51 -4.53 -0.29 -6.35
N HIS A 52 -5.74 0.15 -6.67
CA HIS A 52 -6.61 -0.55 -7.62
C HIS A 52 -5.99 -0.59 -9.03
N SER A 53 -5.41 0.52 -9.50
CA SER A 53 -4.67 0.55 -10.77
C SER A 53 -3.49 -0.42 -10.78
N VAL A 54 -2.74 -0.52 -9.67
CA VAL A 54 -1.63 -1.48 -9.53
C VAL A 54 -2.12 -2.92 -9.57
N ARG A 55 -3.25 -3.24 -8.91
CA ARG A 55 -3.85 -4.57 -9.01
C ARG A 55 -4.27 -4.92 -10.43
N VAL A 56 -4.90 -3.99 -11.14
CA VAL A 56 -5.29 -4.20 -12.54
C VAL A 56 -4.04 -4.51 -13.37
N PHE A 57 -2.98 -3.71 -13.23
CA PHE A 57 -1.70 -3.99 -13.88
C PHE A 57 -1.16 -5.39 -13.55
N TYR A 58 -1.15 -5.78 -12.27
CA TYR A 58 -0.72 -7.12 -11.85
C TYR A 58 -1.56 -8.24 -12.48
N PHE A 59 -2.89 -8.16 -12.45
CA PHE A 59 -3.76 -9.21 -12.98
C PHE A 59 -3.76 -9.29 -14.51
N SER A 60 -3.51 -8.16 -15.19
CA SER A 60 -3.38 -8.10 -16.65
C SER A 60 -2.05 -8.66 -17.19
N ASN A 61 -1.05 -8.88 -16.33
CA ASN A 61 0.25 -9.42 -16.72
C ASN A 61 0.49 -10.79 -16.04
N SER A 62 0.23 -11.87 -16.77
CA SER A 62 0.33 -13.25 -16.25
C SER A 62 1.69 -13.63 -15.68
N GLU A 63 2.76 -13.04 -16.20
CA GLU A 63 4.15 -13.21 -15.78
C GLU A 63 4.45 -12.63 -14.41
N LEU A 64 3.59 -11.75 -13.89
CA LEU A 64 3.75 -11.13 -12.58
C LEU A 64 3.07 -11.92 -11.46
N LYS A 65 2.34 -13.01 -11.75
CA LYS A 65 1.51 -13.75 -10.78
C LYS A 65 2.34 -14.52 -9.74
N ALA A 66 3.02 -13.80 -8.87
CA ALA A 66 3.76 -14.31 -7.74
C ALA A 66 2.88 -14.25 -6.47
N PRO A 67 2.75 -15.36 -5.71
CA PRO A 67 1.98 -15.39 -4.46
C PRO A 67 2.38 -14.30 -3.47
N GLN A 68 3.66 -13.94 -3.44
CA GLN A 68 4.21 -12.92 -2.54
C GLN A 68 3.60 -11.54 -2.76
N VAL A 69 3.21 -11.21 -4.00
CA VAL A 69 2.58 -9.92 -4.32
C VAL A 69 1.18 -9.85 -3.72
N GLN A 70 0.50 -11.00 -3.59
CA GLN A 70 -0.81 -11.06 -2.94
C GLN A 70 -0.72 -10.77 -1.45
N SER A 71 0.37 -11.18 -0.78
CA SER A 71 0.60 -10.86 0.64
C SER A 71 0.69 -9.35 0.85
N PHE A 72 1.40 -8.63 -0.03
CA PHE A 72 1.44 -7.17 0.01
C PHE A 72 0.05 -6.55 -0.21
N PHE A 73 -0.71 -7.03 -1.21
CA PHE A 73 -2.07 -6.53 -1.43
C PHE A 73 -2.99 -6.76 -0.24
N LYS A 74 -2.89 -7.93 0.41
CA LYS A 74 -3.65 -8.20 1.63
C LYS A 74 -3.26 -7.26 2.76
N ALA A 75 -1.97 -6.99 2.94
CA ALA A 75 -1.49 -6.05 3.95
C ALA A 75 -1.97 -4.62 3.69
N PHE A 76 -1.98 -4.18 2.42
CA PHE A 76 -2.59 -2.91 2.03
C PHE A 76 -4.08 -2.86 2.38
N GLU A 77 -4.85 -3.92 2.05
CA GLU A 77 -6.28 -3.97 2.35
C GLU A 77 -6.56 -3.91 3.86
N ASP A 78 -5.74 -4.55 4.67
CA ASP A 78 -5.83 -4.50 6.14
C ASP A 78 -5.51 -3.10 6.68
N PHE A 79 -4.42 -2.47 6.19
CA PHE A 79 -4.11 -1.08 6.51
C PHE A 79 -5.24 -0.14 6.11
N TYR A 80 -5.75 -0.26 4.88
CA TYR A 80 -6.81 0.60 4.36
C TYR A 80 -8.12 0.41 5.11
N PHE A 81 -8.43 -0.81 5.54
CA PHE A 81 -9.58 -1.07 6.40
C PHE A 81 -9.44 -0.33 7.73
N GLU A 82 -8.31 -0.50 8.41
CA GLU A 82 -8.01 0.12 9.70
C GLU A 82 -8.02 1.65 9.62
N LEU A 83 -7.43 2.19 8.55
CA LEU A 83 -7.41 3.62 8.27
C LEU A 83 -8.82 4.22 8.23
N LYS A 84 -9.77 3.49 7.63
CA LYS A 84 -11.17 3.92 7.61
C LYS A 84 -11.82 3.82 8.98
N GLN A 85 -11.50 2.82 9.80
CA GLN A 85 -12.00 2.75 11.18
C GLN A 85 -11.53 3.98 11.97
N LEU A 86 -10.22 4.27 11.93
CA LEU A 86 -9.62 5.39 12.63
C LEU A 86 -10.16 6.75 12.13
N PHE A 87 -10.37 6.92 10.83
CA PHE A 87 -10.80 8.20 10.29
C PHE A 87 -12.32 8.44 10.38
N PHE A 88 -13.15 7.45 10.01
CA PHE A 88 -14.60 7.64 9.91
C PHE A 88 -15.37 7.25 11.17
N LEU A 89 -14.81 6.34 11.97
CA LEU A 89 -15.49 5.79 13.15
C LEU A 89 -14.86 6.30 14.45
N GLU A 90 -13.92 7.25 14.34
CA GLU A 90 -13.20 7.87 15.45
C GLU A 90 -12.58 6.84 16.41
N ASP A 91 -12.17 5.68 15.88
CA ASP A 91 -11.32 4.74 16.62
C ASP A 91 -9.98 5.41 16.90
N ASP A 92 -9.42 5.20 18.09
CA ASP A 92 -8.16 5.84 18.54
C ASP A 92 -6.97 4.86 18.52
N ASP A 93 -7.14 3.68 17.91
CA ASP A 93 -6.07 2.67 17.80
C ASP A 93 -5.06 2.98 16.66
N SER A 94 -4.40 4.12 16.78
CA SER A 94 -3.28 4.51 15.91
C SER A 94 -2.08 3.55 15.97
N ALA A 95 -1.95 2.79 17.06
CA ALA A 95 -0.95 1.74 17.18
C ALA A 95 -1.27 0.55 16.27
N LEU A 96 -2.53 0.12 16.19
CA LEU A 96 -2.96 -0.92 15.27
C LEU A 96 -2.75 -0.50 13.81
N LEU A 97 -3.11 0.73 13.46
CA LEU A 97 -2.86 1.26 12.12
C LEU A 97 -1.37 1.24 11.75
N TYR A 98 -0.51 1.67 12.68
CA TYR A 98 0.94 1.60 12.49
C TYR A 98 1.43 0.16 12.28
N ASN A 99 0.95 -0.78 13.08
CA ASN A 99 1.30 -2.20 12.95
C ASN A 99 0.91 -2.75 11.56
N LYS A 100 -0.23 -2.34 11.00
CA LYS A 100 -0.64 -2.73 9.64
C LYS A 100 0.26 -2.11 8.57
N LEU A 101 0.68 -0.85 8.76
CA LEU A 101 1.62 -0.19 7.86
C LEU A 101 2.99 -0.90 7.86
N THR A 102 3.54 -1.22 9.04
CA THR A 102 4.80 -1.95 9.16
C THR A 102 4.71 -3.35 8.53
N ALA A 103 3.62 -4.08 8.75
CA ALA A 103 3.43 -5.38 8.11
C ALA A 103 3.44 -5.28 6.56
N MET A 104 2.87 -4.20 6.00
CA MET A 104 2.95 -3.96 4.56
C MET A 104 4.39 -3.68 4.10
N GLN A 105 5.20 -2.97 4.90
CA GLN A 105 6.62 -2.78 4.64
C GLN A 105 7.38 -4.11 4.61
N ASP A 106 7.16 -4.97 5.61
CA ASP A 106 7.84 -6.26 5.72
C ASP A 106 7.60 -7.13 4.47
N TYR A 107 6.36 -7.18 3.98
CA TYR A 107 6.05 -7.90 2.74
C TYR A 107 6.69 -7.26 1.51
N PHE A 108 6.81 -5.93 1.47
CA PHE A 108 7.50 -5.25 0.38
C PHE A 108 9.00 -5.58 0.37
N GLU A 109 9.66 -5.55 1.53
CA GLU A 109 11.07 -5.91 1.65
C GLU A 109 11.30 -7.36 1.24
N GLN A 110 10.44 -8.29 1.70
CA GLN A 110 10.48 -9.68 1.27
C GLN A 110 10.33 -9.82 -0.26
N LEU A 111 9.38 -9.09 -0.86
CA LEU A 111 9.20 -9.06 -2.31
C LEU A 111 10.46 -8.58 -3.04
N THR A 112 11.07 -7.49 -2.59
CA THR A 112 12.29 -6.97 -3.24
C THR A 112 13.45 -7.96 -3.15
N ASN A 113 13.58 -8.70 -2.04
CA ASN A 113 14.57 -9.75 -1.90
C ASN A 113 14.29 -10.91 -2.86
N ASP A 114 13.05 -11.39 -2.93
CA ASP A 114 12.66 -12.49 -3.82
C ASP A 114 12.89 -12.16 -5.31
N PHE A 115 12.66 -10.91 -5.71
CA PHE A 115 12.87 -10.45 -7.09
C PHE A 115 14.33 -10.05 -7.40
N ASN A 116 15.14 -9.66 -6.40
CA ASN A 116 16.58 -9.36 -6.58
C ASN A 116 17.47 -10.61 -6.61
N VAL A 117 16.93 -11.80 -6.32
CA VAL A 117 17.65 -13.09 -6.39
C VAL A 117 17.47 -13.78 -7.77
N LEU A 118 16.75 -13.15 -8.71
CA LEU A 118 16.59 -13.58 -10.11
C LEU A 118 17.52 -12.80 -11.06
#